data_AF-A0A7X8QVP8-F1
#
_entry.id   AF-A0A7X8QVP8-F1
#
_cell.length_a   1.000
_cell.length_b   1.000
_cell.length_c   1.000
_cell.angle_alpha   90.00
_cell.angle_beta   90.00
_cell.angle_gamma   90.00
#
_symmetry.space_group_name_H-M   'P 1'
#
loop_
_entity.id
_entity.type
_entity.pdbx_description
1 polymer ?
#
loop_
_entity_poly.entity_id
_entity_poly.type
_entity_poly.pdbx_seq_one_letter_code
_entity_poly.pdbx_strand_id
1 'polypeptide(L)'
;MAKVLEEMSNYIYTEVDNGSQTISCPRYMNDVYTLGIDLQYYIGDIYLQMAEISRGDIRSQYKKMAVSELEIKEKIEKINNARLNELLTQFYNNGGQIIEAPLTSDQAKELQPFFNRLLDTYFKRLESLLVLAAEGSITPERLDRMINFDTLEMYGNVSKLFKVDEIVQGFNNLISIRESVRK
;
A
#
# COMPACT_ATOMS: atom_id res chain seq x y z
N MET A 1 -0.46 21.73 -17.34
CA MET A 1 -0.30 21.60 -15.87
C MET A 1 -1.64 21.48 -15.17
N ALA A 2 -2.53 22.48 -15.20
CA ALA A 2 -3.87 22.37 -14.58
C ALA A 2 -4.68 21.15 -15.07
N LYS A 3 -4.67 20.89 -16.38
CA LYS A 3 -5.36 19.74 -16.99
C LYS A 3 -4.78 18.36 -16.62
N VAL A 4 -3.48 18.31 -16.31
CA VAL A 4 -2.79 17.09 -15.87
C VAL A 4 -3.08 16.83 -14.39
N LEU A 5 -3.14 17.89 -13.57
CA LEU A 5 -3.57 17.79 -12.17
C LEU A 5 -5.05 17.37 -12.07
N GLU A 6 -5.91 17.79 -13.00
CA GLU A 6 -7.28 17.27 -13.16
C GLU A 6 -7.31 15.80 -13.62
N GLU A 7 -6.44 15.38 -14.54
CA GLU A 7 -6.35 13.97 -14.98
C GLU A 7 -5.79 13.05 -13.87
N MET A 8 -4.83 13.52 -13.07
CA MET A 8 -4.32 12.82 -11.88
C MET A 8 -5.39 12.73 -10.78
N SER A 9 -6.15 13.82 -10.56
CA SER A 9 -7.34 13.83 -9.71
C SER A 9 -8.41 12.85 -10.20
N ASN A 10 -8.59 12.71 -11.52
CA ASN A 10 -9.58 11.80 -12.06
C ASN A 10 -9.21 10.33 -11.84
N TYR A 11 -7.92 9.95 -11.79
CA TYR A 11 -7.52 8.58 -11.42
C TYR A 11 -7.65 8.30 -9.92
N ILE A 12 -7.39 9.32 -9.08
CA ILE A 12 -7.68 9.29 -7.63
C ILE A 12 -9.19 9.04 -7.38
N TYR A 13 -10.06 9.48 -8.29
CA TYR A 13 -11.50 9.29 -8.20
C TYR A 13 -12.06 8.12 -9.02
N THR A 14 -11.51 7.69 -10.16
CA THR A 14 -12.18 6.67 -10.99
C THR A 14 -12.10 5.24 -10.45
N GLU A 15 -11.14 4.90 -9.58
CA GLU A 15 -11.21 3.65 -8.80
C GLU A 15 -12.08 3.78 -7.54
N VAL A 16 -12.31 5.00 -7.06
CA VAL A 16 -13.14 5.29 -5.87
C VAL A 16 -14.62 5.52 -6.22
N ASP A 17 -14.91 5.96 -7.45
CA ASP A 17 -16.23 6.44 -7.91
C ASP A 17 -16.99 5.42 -8.77
N ASN A 18 -16.38 4.27 -9.10
CA ASN A 18 -17.12 3.06 -9.49
C ASN A 18 -17.50 2.24 -8.25
N GLY A 19 -18.25 2.88 -7.34
CA GLY A 19 -18.98 2.23 -6.25
C GLY A 19 -18.16 1.96 -4.99
N SER A 20 -17.79 3.00 -4.24
CA SER A 20 -17.46 2.96 -2.80
C SER A 20 -16.78 1.66 -2.31
N GLN A 21 -15.71 1.21 -2.96
CA GLN A 21 -14.90 0.15 -2.40
C GLN A 21 -14.04 0.75 -1.29
N THR A 22 -14.67 0.92 -0.13
CA THR A 22 -13.95 1.15 1.12
C THR A 22 -13.01 -0.03 1.32
N ILE A 23 -11.71 0.27 1.39
CA ILE A 23 -10.69 -0.74 1.70
C ILE A 23 -11.13 -1.40 3.01
N SER A 24 -11.42 -2.70 2.95
CA SER A 24 -11.93 -3.43 4.10
C SER A 24 -10.82 -3.61 5.13
N CYS A 25 -11.16 -3.44 6.41
CA CYS A 25 -10.24 -3.66 7.51
C CYS A 25 -9.70 -5.11 7.46
N PRO A 26 -8.38 -5.33 7.43
CA PRO A 26 -7.78 -6.66 7.36
C PRO A 26 -8.29 -7.60 8.44
N ARG A 27 -8.65 -8.82 8.04
CA ARG A 27 -9.09 -9.89 8.94
C ARG A 27 -8.12 -11.05 9.01
N TYR A 28 -7.26 -11.17 7.99
CA TYR A 28 -6.17 -12.14 7.88
C TYR A 28 -4.87 -11.42 7.55
N MET A 29 -3.73 -12.09 7.76
CA MET A 29 -2.44 -11.60 7.29
C MET A 29 -2.40 -11.44 5.77
N ASN A 30 -3.08 -12.31 5.01
CA ASN A 30 -3.16 -12.18 3.55
C ASN A 30 -3.85 -10.89 3.11
N ASP A 31 -4.86 -10.40 3.84
CA ASP A 31 -5.49 -9.11 3.55
C ASP A 31 -4.49 -7.95 3.72
N VAL A 32 -3.61 -8.05 4.72
CA VAL A 32 -2.53 -7.08 4.92
C VAL A 32 -1.56 -7.10 3.74
N TYR A 33 -1.21 -8.28 3.22
CA TYR A 33 -0.35 -8.38 2.03
C TYR A 33 -1.01 -7.85 0.77
N THR A 34 -2.30 -8.12 0.57
CA THR A 34 -3.07 -7.53 -0.54
C THR A 34 -3.07 -6.01 -0.46
N LEU A 35 -3.35 -5.43 0.72
CA LEU A 35 -3.24 -3.98 0.95
C LEU A 35 -1.82 -3.46 0.61
N GLY A 36 -0.78 -4.20 1.00
CA GLY A 36 0.60 -3.86 0.69
C GLY A 36 0.89 -3.83 -0.81
N ILE A 37 0.43 -4.85 -1.54
CA ILE A 37 0.57 -5.00 -3.00
C ILE A 37 -0.15 -3.87 -3.73
N ASP A 38 -1.42 -3.63 -3.40
CA ASP A 38 -2.24 -2.58 -4.01
C ASP A 38 -1.61 -1.21 -3.80
N LEU A 39 -1.08 -0.97 -2.61
CA LEU A 39 -0.39 0.29 -2.32
C LEU A 39 0.91 0.45 -3.13
N GLN A 40 1.72 -0.60 -3.30
CA GLN A 40 2.94 -0.49 -4.10
C GLN A 40 2.61 -0.23 -5.57
N TYR A 41 1.55 -0.85 -6.08
CA TYR A 41 1.04 -0.58 -7.43
C TYR A 41 0.68 0.90 -7.57
N TYR A 42 -0.13 1.42 -6.65
CA TYR A 42 -0.58 2.80 -6.67
C TYR A 42 0.57 3.81 -6.61
N ILE A 43 1.54 3.62 -5.72
CA ILE A 43 2.74 4.47 -5.64
C ILE A 43 3.59 4.35 -6.92
N GLY A 44 3.73 3.13 -7.46
CA GLY A 44 4.43 2.89 -8.72
C GLY A 44 3.82 3.66 -9.89
N ASP A 45 2.48 3.62 -10.01
CA ASP A 45 1.74 4.33 -11.05
C ASP A 45 1.89 5.84 -10.92
N ILE A 46 1.82 6.37 -9.70
CA ILE A 46 2.14 7.78 -9.41
C ILE A 46 3.52 8.16 -9.95
N TYR A 47 4.55 7.35 -9.67
CA TYR A 47 5.89 7.64 -10.18
C TYR A 47 5.96 7.57 -11.70
N LEU A 48 5.24 6.65 -12.35
CA LEU A 48 5.16 6.60 -13.81
C LEU A 48 4.49 7.85 -14.38
N GLN A 49 3.39 8.32 -13.79
CA GLN A 49 2.72 9.56 -14.19
C GLN A 49 3.66 10.77 -14.05
N MET A 50 4.38 10.88 -12.93
CA MET A 50 5.39 11.92 -12.73
C MET A 50 6.51 11.84 -13.76
N ALA A 51 6.90 10.63 -14.19
CA ALA A 51 7.88 10.43 -15.24
C ALA A 51 7.37 10.86 -16.63
N GLU A 52 6.08 10.74 -16.91
CA GLU A 52 5.48 11.15 -18.19
C GLU A 52 5.53 12.66 -18.40
N ILE A 53 5.32 13.44 -17.33
CA ILE A 53 5.36 14.90 -17.38
C ILE A 53 6.76 15.50 -17.20
N SER A 54 7.71 14.69 -16.74
CA SER A 54 9.09 15.10 -16.51
C SER A 54 9.97 14.96 -17.75
N ARG A 55 11.13 15.63 -17.76
CA ARG A 55 12.13 15.57 -18.86
C ARG A 55 13.50 15.17 -18.34
N GLY A 56 14.32 14.63 -19.25
CA GLY A 56 15.73 14.31 -18.99
C GLY A 56 15.94 13.37 -17.81
N ASP A 57 16.87 13.73 -16.92
CA ASP A 57 17.27 12.90 -15.79
C ASP A 57 16.16 12.70 -14.76
N ILE A 58 15.32 13.71 -14.52
CA ILE A 58 14.18 13.66 -13.60
C ILE A 58 13.20 12.55 -14.02
N ARG A 59 12.91 12.44 -15.33
CA ARG A 59 12.08 11.35 -15.87
C ARG A 59 12.68 9.98 -15.57
N SER A 60 13.99 9.84 -15.72
CA SER A 60 14.68 8.58 -15.46
C SER A 60 14.70 8.24 -13.97
N GLN A 61 14.77 9.23 -13.08
CA GLN A 61 14.68 9.02 -11.63
C GLN A 61 13.31 8.47 -11.23
N TYR A 62 12.22 9.09 -11.70
CA TYR A 62 10.87 8.60 -11.40
C TYR A 62 10.63 7.17 -11.92
N LYS A 63 11.14 6.82 -13.11
CA LYS A 63 11.08 5.43 -13.59
C LYS A 63 11.81 4.45 -12.68
N LYS A 64 12.98 4.82 -12.15
CA LYS A 64 13.70 3.97 -11.18
C LYS A 64 12.94 3.81 -9.87
N MET A 65 12.26 4.86 -9.41
CA MET A 65 11.38 4.80 -8.24
C MET A 65 10.21 3.84 -8.48
N ALA A 66 9.56 3.91 -9.64
CA ALA A 66 8.50 2.97 -10.02
C ALA A 66 8.99 1.50 -10.04
N VAL A 67 10.18 1.25 -10.58
CA VAL A 67 10.80 -0.09 -10.54
C VAL A 67 11.06 -0.55 -9.11
N SER A 68 11.48 0.34 -8.21
CA SER A 68 11.70 -0.01 -6.81
C SER A 68 10.39 -0.41 -6.10
N GLU A 69 9.27 0.24 -6.41
CA GLU A 69 7.94 -0.17 -5.90
C GLU A 69 7.51 -1.54 -6.46
N LEU A 70 7.82 -1.85 -7.72
CA LEU A 70 7.61 -3.17 -8.31
C LEU A 70 8.43 -4.26 -7.59
N GLU A 71 9.70 -3.99 -7.26
CA GLU A 71 10.54 -4.92 -6.49
C GLU A 71 9.98 -5.18 -5.08
N ILE A 72 9.45 -4.14 -4.42
CA ILE A 72 8.78 -4.30 -3.12
C ILE A 72 7.55 -5.18 -3.27
N LYS A 73 6.71 -4.91 -4.27
CA LYS A 73 5.52 -5.70 -4.60
C LYS A 73 5.87 -7.18 -4.79
N GLU A 74 6.86 -7.49 -5.63
CA GLU A 74 7.26 -8.88 -5.92
C GLU A 74 7.70 -9.63 -4.65
N LYS A 75 8.40 -8.94 -3.73
CA LYS A 75 8.76 -9.50 -2.43
C LYS A 75 7.52 -9.77 -1.56
N ILE A 76 6.52 -8.90 -1.57
CA ILE A 76 5.26 -9.10 -0.83
C ILE A 76 4.49 -10.28 -1.43
N GLU A 77 4.35 -10.35 -2.75
CA GLU A 77 3.69 -11.47 -3.44
C GLU A 77 4.35 -12.80 -3.12
N LYS A 78 5.68 -12.84 -3.08
CA LYS A 78 6.42 -14.06 -2.73
C LYS A 78 6.06 -14.57 -1.33
N ILE A 79 6.01 -13.68 -0.33
CA ILE A 79 5.64 -14.10 1.04
C ILE A 79 4.15 -14.44 1.15
N ASN A 80 3.27 -13.74 0.42
CA ASN A 80 1.84 -14.01 0.39
C ASN A 80 1.55 -15.39 -0.22
N ASN A 81 2.22 -15.71 -1.34
CA ASN A 81 2.11 -17.02 -1.99
C ASN A 81 2.66 -18.16 -1.13
N ALA A 82 3.79 -17.93 -0.44
CA ALA A 82 4.32 -18.91 0.51
C ALA A 82 3.32 -19.20 1.63
N ARG A 83 2.72 -18.15 2.21
CA ARG A 83 1.68 -18.29 3.24
C ARG A 83 0.43 -19.01 2.74
N LEU A 84 -0.03 -18.68 1.53
CA LEU A 84 -1.17 -19.37 0.92
C LEU A 84 -0.91 -20.87 0.78
N ASN A 85 0.30 -21.26 0.35
CA ASN A 85 0.69 -22.67 0.25
C ASN A 85 0.70 -23.38 1.61
N GLU A 86 1.12 -22.70 2.68
CA GLU A 86 1.02 -23.23 4.05
C GLU A 86 -0.44 -23.47 4.46
N LEU A 87 -1.32 -22.49 4.22
CA LEU A 87 -2.74 -22.59 4.55
C LEU A 87 -3.42 -23.71 3.76
N LEU A 88 -3.12 -23.86 2.47
CA LEU A 88 -3.61 -24.97 1.64
C LEU A 88 -3.14 -26.31 2.18
N THR A 89 -1.87 -26.42 2.58
CA THR A 89 -1.32 -27.64 3.17
C THR A 89 -2.06 -28.01 4.46
N GLN A 90 -2.31 -27.03 5.34
CA GLN A 90 -3.09 -27.24 6.56
C GLN A 90 -4.53 -27.66 6.27
N PHE A 91 -5.18 -27.02 5.29
CA PHE A 91 -6.52 -27.35 4.86
C PHE A 91 -6.63 -28.82 4.45
N TYR A 92 -5.75 -29.29 3.55
CA TYR A 92 -5.76 -30.68 3.10
C TYR A 92 -5.39 -31.68 4.19
N ASN A 93 -4.41 -31.36 5.05
CA ASN A 93 -4.00 -32.24 6.15
C ASN A 93 -5.09 -32.41 7.22
N ASN A 94 -5.99 -31.44 7.36
CA ASN A 94 -7.10 -31.47 8.33
C ASN A 94 -8.44 -31.85 7.69
N GLY A 95 -8.42 -32.52 6.53
CA GLY A 95 -9.63 -33.04 5.88
C GLY A 95 -10.53 -31.96 5.28
N GLY A 96 -9.98 -30.81 4.92
CA GLY A 96 -10.69 -29.72 4.26
C GLY A 96 -11.57 -28.89 5.21
N GLN A 97 -11.22 -28.83 6.50
CA GLN A 97 -11.90 -27.93 7.43
C GLN A 97 -11.62 -26.47 7.10
N ILE A 98 -12.67 -25.65 7.15
CA ILE A 98 -12.58 -24.21 6.90
C ILE A 98 -11.66 -23.59 7.95
N ILE A 99 -10.66 -22.84 7.48
CA ILE A 99 -9.79 -22.03 8.34
C ILE A 99 -10.51 -20.71 8.61
N GLU A 100 -10.93 -20.50 9.85
CA GLU A 100 -11.62 -19.28 10.25
C GLU A 100 -10.69 -18.07 10.32
N ALA A 101 -11.27 -16.87 10.19
CA ALA A 101 -10.54 -15.62 10.34
C ALA A 101 -10.02 -15.43 11.77
N PRO A 102 -8.74 -15.05 11.94
CA PRO A 102 -8.23 -14.59 13.22
C PRO A 102 -9.05 -13.42 13.80
N LEU A 103 -9.58 -12.55 12.93
CA LEU A 103 -10.47 -11.46 13.30
C LEU A 103 -11.90 -11.72 12.82
N THR A 104 -12.86 -11.72 13.74
CA THR A 104 -14.27 -11.90 13.38
C THR A 104 -14.78 -10.71 12.57
N SER A 105 -15.89 -10.89 11.86
CA SER A 105 -16.47 -9.79 11.08
C SER A 105 -16.91 -8.62 11.95
N ASP A 106 -17.37 -8.86 13.17
CA ASP A 106 -17.85 -7.81 14.06
C ASP A 106 -16.68 -7.01 14.64
N GLN A 107 -15.59 -7.68 15.04
CA GLN A 107 -14.36 -7.02 15.45
C GLN A 107 -13.78 -6.15 14.32
N ALA A 108 -13.80 -6.66 13.08
CA ALA A 108 -13.35 -5.89 11.91
C ALA A 108 -14.20 -4.63 11.69
N LYS A 109 -15.53 -4.74 11.84
CA LYS A 109 -16.46 -3.59 11.73
C LYS A 109 -16.20 -2.54 12.81
N GLU A 110 -15.89 -2.96 14.04
CA GLU A 110 -15.54 -2.04 15.14
C GLU A 110 -14.24 -1.27 14.85
N LEU A 111 -13.25 -1.92 14.23
CA LEU A 111 -11.97 -1.30 13.86
C LEU A 111 -12.04 -0.44 12.59
N GLN A 112 -12.97 -0.73 11.69
CA GLN A 112 -13.09 -0.10 10.37
C GLN A 112 -13.02 1.44 10.39
N PRO A 113 -13.71 2.17 11.28
CA PRO A 113 -13.65 3.64 11.27
C PRO A 113 -12.26 4.19 11.62
N PHE A 114 -11.51 3.50 12.48
CA PHE A 114 -10.15 3.89 12.85
C PHE A 114 -9.16 3.57 11.73
N PHE A 115 -9.33 2.39 11.12
CA PHE A 115 -8.57 1.97 9.95
C PHE A 115 -8.73 2.97 8.79
N ASN A 116 -9.98 3.31 8.44
CA ASN A 116 -10.28 4.29 7.40
C ASN A 116 -9.64 5.64 7.69
N ARG A 117 -9.74 6.14 8.93
CA ARG A 117 -9.14 7.43 9.30
C ARG A 117 -7.63 7.46 9.07
N LEU A 118 -6.92 6.37 9.39
CA LEU A 118 -5.48 6.28 9.18
C LEU A 118 -5.13 6.26 7.69
N LEU A 119 -5.87 5.49 6.88
CA LEU A 119 -5.69 5.46 5.43
C LEU A 119 -6.02 6.81 4.79
N ASP A 120 -7.14 7.44 5.14
CA ASP A 120 -7.53 8.75 4.63
C ASP A 120 -6.47 9.81 4.93
N THR A 121 -5.88 9.74 6.14
CA THR A 121 -4.80 10.65 6.53
C THR A 121 -3.55 10.42 5.67
N TYR A 122 -3.20 9.15 5.44
CA TYR A 122 -2.08 8.78 4.58
C TYR A 122 -2.30 9.25 3.13
N PHE A 123 -3.46 8.97 2.53
CA PHE A 123 -3.75 9.37 1.15
C PHE A 123 -3.74 10.89 0.96
N LYS A 124 -4.31 11.65 1.91
CA LYS A 124 -4.24 13.13 1.87
C LYS A 124 -2.81 13.66 1.92
N ARG A 125 -1.94 13.04 2.73
CA ARG A 125 -0.52 13.40 2.77
C ARG A 125 0.14 13.08 1.44
N LEU A 126 -0.10 11.88 0.90
CA LEU A 126 0.45 11.48 -0.38
C LEU A 126 0.03 12.46 -1.48
N GLU A 127 -1.26 12.76 -1.63
CA GLU A 127 -1.77 13.76 -2.57
C GLU A 127 -1.06 15.11 -2.43
N SER A 128 -0.88 15.59 -1.20
CA SER A 128 -0.16 16.84 -0.93
C SER A 128 1.30 16.78 -1.41
N LEU A 129 1.98 15.65 -1.23
CA LEU A 129 3.33 15.45 -1.73
C LEU A 129 3.39 15.45 -3.26
N LEU A 130 2.38 14.90 -3.93
CA LEU A 130 2.31 14.88 -5.39
C LEU A 130 2.13 16.28 -5.96
N VAL A 131 1.28 17.09 -5.35
CA VAL A 131 1.11 18.51 -5.74
C VAL A 131 2.46 19.23 -5.62
N LEU A 132 3.15 19.10 -4.48
CA LEU A 132 4.46 19.71 -4.28
C LEU A 132 5.50 19.25 -5.31
N ALA A 133 5.51 17.97 -5.66
CA ALA A 133 6.44 17.43 -6.65
C ALA A 133 6.10 17.91 -8.07
N ALA A 134 4.81 17.95 -8.43
CA ALA A 134 4.35 18.41 -9.74
C ALA A 134 4.61 19.91 -9.97
N GLU A 135 4.55 20.71 -8.92
CA GLU A 135 4.96 22.13 -8.93
C GLU A 135 6.48 22.32 -8.97
N GLY A 136 7.26 21.26 -8.78
CA GLY A 136 8.72 21.32 -8.67
C GLY A 136 9.22 21.87 -7.33
N SER A 137 8.33 22.00 -6.33
CA SER A 137 8.66 22.47 -4.98
C SER A 137 9.53 21.49 -4.20
N ILE A 138 9.50 20.20 -4.57
CA ILE A 138 10.37 19.16 -4.01
C ILE A 138 11.00 18.31 -5.12
N THR A 139 12.21 17.81 -4.88
CA THR A 139 12.92 16.93 -5.82
C THR A 139 12.34 15.51 -5.79
N PRO A 140 12.56 14.69 -6.84
CA PRO A 140 12.15 13.28 -6.84
C PRO A 140 12.68 12.50 -5.62
N GLU A 141 13.94 12.71 -5.22
CA GLU A 141 14.54 12.03 -4.06
C GLU A 141 13.94 12.51 -2.73
N ARG A 142 13.45 13.76 -2.68
CA ARG A 142 12.73 14.24 -1.50
C ARG A 142 11.33 13.64 -1.45
N LEU A 143 10.61 13.60 -2.58
CA LEU A 143 9.31 12.95 -2.69
C LEU A 143 9.40 11.49 -2.23
N ASP A 144 10.34 10.74 -2.79
CA ASP A 144 10.53 9.31 -2.50
C ASP A 144 10.79 9.03 -1.02
N ARG A 145 11.65 9.82 -0.37
CA ARG A 145 11.89 9.71 1.08
C ARG A 145 10.64 10.03 1.92
N MET A 146 9.86 11.02 1.52
CA MET A 146 8.63 11.40 2.24
C MET A 146 7.55 10.33 2.09
N ILE A 147 7.32 9.83 0.87
CA ILE A 147 6.41 8.71 0.62
C ILE A 147 6.86 7.48 1.41
N ASN A 148 8.15 7.16 1.42
CA ASN A 148 8.67 6.04 2.18
C ASN A 148 8.39 6.20 3.68
N PHE A 149 8.69 7.38 4.25
CA PHE A 149 8.42 7.67 5.65
C PHE A 149 6.93 7.54 5.99
N ASP A 150 6.05 8.20 5.22
CA ASP A 150 4.60 8.17 5.47
C ASP A 150 4.02 6.76 5.32
N THR A 151 4.56 5.95 4.40
CA THR A 151 4.13 4.55 4.21
C THR A 151 4.52 3.67 5.39
N LEU A 152 5.76 3.80 5.88
CA LEU A 152 6.21 3.08 7.08
C LEU A 152 5.44 3.52 8.33
N GLU A 153 5.18 4.83 8.47
CA GLU A 153 4.36 5.36 9.56
C GLU A 153 2.92 4.82 9.49
N MET A 154 2.32 4.80 8.30
CA MET A 154 0.98 4.25 8.08
C MET A 154 0.92 2.77 8.49
N TYR A 155 1.82 1.92 7.99
CA TYR A 155 1.87 0.51 8.40
C TYR A 155 2.05 0.34 9.92
N GLY A 156 2.95 1.12 10.53
CA GLY A 156 3.19 1.07 11.96
C GLY A 156 1.99 1.53 12.80
N ASN A 157 1.24 2.53 12.33
CA ASN A 157 0.06 3.03 13.03
C ASN A 157 -1.15 2.11 12.85
N VAL A 158 -1.35 1.57 11.66
CA VAL A 158 -2.42 0.60 11.38
C VAL A 158 -2.18 -0.69 12.15
N SER A 159 -0.94 -1.19 12.19
CA SER A 159 -0.52 -2.35 13.00
C SER A 159 -1.00 -2.26 14.45
N LYS A 160 -0.86 -1.08 15.08
CA LYS A 160 -1.25 -0.84 16.48
C LYS A 160 -2.76 -0.91 16.73
N LEU A 161 -3.60 -0.90 15.70
CA LEU A 161 -5.04 -1.11 15.85
C LEU A 161 -5.40 -2.56 16.19
N PHE A 162 -4.54 -3.51 15.82
CA PHE A 162 -4.82 -4.93 15.93
C PHE A 162 -4.16 -5.52 17.19
N LYS A 163 -4.88 -6.44 17.83
CA LYS A 163 -4.35 -7.29 18.93
C LYS A 163 -4.01 -8.70 18.48
N VAL A 164 -4.27 -9.01 17.21
CA VAL A 164 -4.04 -10.32 16.61
C VAL A 164 -2.61 -10.36 16.07
N ASP A 165 -1.76 -11.17 16.69
CA ASP A 165 -0.33 -11.27 16.37
C ASP A 165 -0.07 -11.55 14.89
N GLU A 166 -0.90 -12.40 14.27
CA GLU A 166 -0.78 -12.74 12.84
C GLU A 166 -0.93 -11.50 11.94
N ILE A 167 -1.93 -10.64 12.21
CA ILE A 167 -2.15 -9.40 11.44
C ILE A 167 -1.02 -8.41 11.68
N VAL A 168 -0.61 -8.24 12.94
CA VAL A 168 0.51 -7.37 13.34
C VAL A 168 1.80 -7.80 12.66
N GLN A 169 2.07 -9.11 12.60
CA GLN A 169 3.22 -9.66 11.89
C GLN A 169 3.16 -9.38 10.39
N GLY A 170 1.97 -9.43 9.78
CA GLY A 170 1.76 -9.03 8.39
C GLY A 170 2.29 -7.62 8.11
N PHE A 171 1.92 -6.64 8.96
CA PHE A 171 2.41 -5.26 8.83
C PHE A 171 3.92 -5.15 9.09
N ASN A 172 4.45 -5.86 10.06
CA ASN A 172 5.90 -5.88 10.33
C ASN A 172 6.69 -6.44 9.14
N ASN A 173 6.14 -7.43 8.44
CA ASN A 173 6.73 -7.97 7.21
C ASN A 173 6.73 -6.92 6.09
N LEU A 174 5.64 -6.17 5.91
CA LEU A 174 5.59 -5.07 4.93
C LEU A 174 6.65 -3.99 5.22
N ILE A 175 6.77 -3.57 6.47
CA ILE A 175 7.81 -2.63 6.94
C ILE A 175 9.19 -3.17 6.61
N SER A 176 9.49 -4.41 7.01
CA SER A 176 10.80 -5.04 6.81
C SER A 176 11.17 -5.17 5.33
N ILE A 177 10.21 -5.54 4.47
CA ILE A 177 10.43 -5.63 3.02
C ILE A 177 10.78 -4.25 2.47
N ARG A 178 9.99 -3.22 2.80
CA ARG A 178 10.20 -1.87 2.29
C ARG A 178 11.56 -1.30 2.72
N GLU A 179 11.91 -1.45 4.00
CA GLU A 179 13.24 -1.09 4.52
C GLU A 179 14.38 -1.86 3.83
N SER A 180 14.15 -3.10 3.38
CA SER A 180 15.17 -3.89 2.69
C SER A 180 15.50 -3.39 1.28
N VAL A 181 14.53 -2.78 0.59
CA VAL A 181 14.69 -2.25 -0.79
C VAL A 181 15.18 -0.81 -0.76
N ARG A 182 14.74 -0.02 0.22
CA ARG A 182 14.97 1.43 0.28
C ARG A 182 16.17 1.83 1.17
N LYS A 183 17.19 0.98 1.28
CA LYS A 183 18.44 1.26 2.03
C LYS A 183 19.33 2.28 1.33
#